data_AF-Q5DI30-F1
#
_entry.id   AF-Q5DI30-F1
#
_cell.length_a   1.000
_cell.length_b   1.000
_cell.length_c   1.000
_cell.angle_alpha   90.00
_cell.angle_beta   90.00
_cell.angle_gamma   90.00
#
_symmetry.space_group_name_H-M   'P 1'
#
loop_
_entity.id
_entity.type
_entity.pdbx_description
1 polymer ?
#
loop_
_entity_poly.entity_id
_entity_poly.type
_entity_poly.pdbx_seq_one_letter_code
_entity_poly.pdbx_strand_id
1 'polypeptide(L)'
;MFYSGRHLVSFNGKNRNLNIDIDLGASCGSTKDLEIRLTDDDDFYFLYSTKISVSEFTNIKQQQGLLINFDEFEQKVVDLLHMCSQEESTENSRYGLQFSRNTEEDGCGLLQIVEATNFKYLHHLSLNLYAANDEKLKLYFG
;
A
#
# COMPACT_ATOMS: atom_id res chain seq x y z
N MET A 1 2.85 11.90 9.38
CA MET A 1 1.92 11.70 8.26
C MET A 1 2.37 12.53 7.09
N PHE A 2 2.88 11.86 6.05
CA PHE A 2 3.37 12.51 4.84
C PHE A 2 2.34 12.43 3.70
N TYR A 3 1.55 11.36 3.65
CA TYR A 3 0.44 11.21 2.72
C TYR A 3 -0.76 10.54 3.39
N SER A 4 -1.95 10.99 3.04
CA SER A 4 -3.23 10.35 3.39
C SER A 4 -4.20 10.59 2.25
N GLY A 5 -4.88 9.54 1.78
CA GLY A 5 -5.84 9.64 0.70
C GLY A 5 -6.84 8.49 0.71
N ARG A 6 -8.05 8.77 0.21
CA ARG A 6 -9.08 7.76 0.01
C ARG A 6 -9.05 7.30 -1.44
N HIS A 7 -8.95 6.01 -1.66
CA HIS A 7 -8.78 5.40 -2.97
C HIS A 7 -9.77 4.28 -3.23
N LEU A 8 -10.16 4.12 -4.49
CA LEU A 8 -10.91 2.97 -4.97
C LEU A 8 -9.97 1.78 -5.17
N VAL A 9 -10.10 0.78 -4.30
CA VAL A 9 -9.28 -0.43 -4.30
C VAL A 9 -10.12 -1.62 -4.74
N SER A 10 -9.68 -2.36 -5.75
CA SER A 10 -10.27 -3.64 -6.11
C SER A 10 -9.86 -4.71 -5.09
N PHE A 11 -10.78 -5.03 -4.19
CA PHE A 11 -10.66 -6.00 -3.11
C PHE A 11 -11.34 -7.32 -3.49
N ASN A 12 -10.58 -8.39 -3.75
CA ASN A 12 -11.11 -9.70 -4.15
C ASN A 12 -12.16 -9.63 -5.30
N GLY A 13 -11.93 -8.74 -6.27
CA GLY A 13 -12.82 -8.53 -7.42
C GLY A 13 -14.02 -7.61 -7.17
N LYS A 14 -14.12 -6.99 -5.98
CA LYS A 14 -15.11 -5.94 -5.67
C LYS A 14 -14.41 -4.64 -5.33
N ASN A 15 -14.93 -3.52 -5.79
CA ASN A 15 -14.34 -2.23 -5.44
C ASN A 15 -14.75 -1.80 -4.03
N ARG A 16 -13.81 -1.28 -3.26
CA ARG A 16 -14.00 -0.67 -1.94
C ARG A 16 -13.24 0.65 -1.87
N ASN A 17 -13.81 1.65 -1.20
CA ASN A 17 -13.10 2.90 -0.93
C ASN A 17 -12.33 2.76 0.36
N LEU A 18 -11.01 2.63 0.28
CA LEU A 18 -10.14 2.43 1.42
C LEU A 18 -9.25 3.65 1.63
N ASN A 19 -8.88 3.92 2.87
CA ASN A 19 -7.91 4.96 3.19
C ASN A 19 -6.50 4.36 3.12
N ILE A 20 -5.60 5.06 2.44
CA ILE A 20 -4.18 4.74 2.36
C ILE A 20 -3.39 5.87 3.01
N ASP A 21 -2.61 5.51 4.02
CA ASP A 21 -1.76 6.41 4.77
C ASP A 21 -0.30 6.00 4.64
N ILE A 22 0.58 6.99 4.43
CA ILE A 22 2.02 6.79 4.38
C ILE A 22 2.69 7.69 5.42
N ASP A 23 3.49 7.05 6.28
CA ASP A 23 4.24 7.67 7.35
C ASP A 23 5.73 7.35 7.25
N LEU A 24 6.56 8.38 7.35
CA LEU A 24 7.95 8.18 7.72
C LEU A 24 8.07 8.07 9.24
N GLY A 25 8.41 6.88 9.73
CA GLY A 25 8.77 6.66 11.12
C GLY A 25 10.08 7.37 11.45
N ALA A 26 10.03 8.44 12.24
CA ALA A 26 11.21 9.00 12.88
C ALA A 26 11.56 8.15 14.10
N SER A 27 12.51 7.22 13.98
CA SER A 27 13.14 6.64 15.17
C SER A 27 14.17 7.64 15.70
N CYS A 28 14.13 7.91 17.01
CA CYS A 28 15.17 8.67 17.70
C CYS A 28 16.45 7.82 17.72
N GLY A 29 17.23 7.83 16.63
CA GLY A 29 18.64 7.43 16.69
C GLY A 29 19.24 6.65 15.51
N SER A 30 18.52 5.94 14.64
CA SER A 30 19.27 5.18 13.60
C SER A 30 18.61 4.74 12.28
N THR A 31 17.30 4.65 12.08
CA THR A 31 16.76 4.38 10.73
C THR A 31 15.36 4.98 10.55
N LYS A 32 15.12 5.60 9.38
CA LYS A 32 13.79 6.03 8.95
C LYS A 32 13.12 4.82 8.29
N ASP A 33 12.05 4.33 8.89
CA ASP A 33 11.24 3.26 8.29
C ASP A 33 10.02 3.90 7.61
N LEU A 34 9.63 3.37 6.45
CA LEU A 34 8.40 3.78 5.78
C LEU A 34 7.27 2.86 6.24
N GLU A 35 6.22 3.43 6.82
CA GLU A 35 5.01 2.69 7.16
C GLU A 35 3.90 3.02 6.17
N ILE A 36 3.28 2.00 5.59
CA ILE A 36 2.10 2.11 4.73
C ILE A 36 0.96 1.39 5.43
N ARG A 37 -0.19 2.07 5.56
CA ARG A 37 -1.39 1.54 6.19
C ARG A 37 -2.59 1.64 5.28
N LEU A 38 -3.46 0.65 5.39
CA LEU A 38 -4.72 0.53 4.66
C LEU A 38 -5.84 0.34 5.69
N THR A 39 -6.82 1.24 5.70
CA THR A 39 -7.99 1.21 6.60
C THR A 39 -9.31 1.36 5.86
N ASP A 40 -10.42 0.97 6.49
CA ASP A 40 -11.78 1.08 5.96
C ASP A 40 -12.65 1.88 6.95
N ASP A 41 -13.27 2.98 6.51
CA ASP A 41 -14.18 3.77 7.36
C ASP A 41 -15.43 2.97 7.78
N ASP A 42 -15.80 1.98 6.97
CA ASP A 42 -16.99 1.15 7.18
C ASP A 42 -16.67 -0.13 7.99
N ASP A 43 -15.39 -0.42 8.26
CA ASP A 43 -14.93 -1.60 9.02
C ASP A 43 -13.71 -1.28 9.89
N PHE A 44 -13.95 -0.96 11.17
CA PHE A 44 -12.88 -0.63 12.14
C PHE A 44 -11.90 -1.78 12.43
N TYR A 45 -12.22 -3.02 12.07
CA TYR A 45 -11.29 -4.14 12.21
C TYR A 45 -10.39 -4.29 10.98
N PHE A 46 -10.67 -3.52 9.92
CA PHE A 46 -9.86 -3.47 8.72
C PHE A 46 -8.68 -2.51 8.92
N LEU A 47 -7.57 -3.05 9.42
CA LEU A 47 -6.28 -2.34 9.44
C LEU A 47 -5.19 -3.29 8.97
N TYR A 48 -4.65 -2.99 7.79
CA TYR A 48 -3.49 -3.67 7.23
C TYR A 48 -2.32 -2.71 7.18
N SER A 49 -1.13 -3.16 7.54
CA SER A 49 0.06 -2.31 7.58
C SER A 49 1.31 -3.06 7.20
N THR A 50 2.29 -2.33 6.67
CA THR A 50 3.64 -2.84 6.50
C THR A 50 4.62 -1.75 6.88
N LYS A 51 5.72 -2.13 7.52
CA LYS A 51 6.87 -1.26 7.79
C LYS A 51 8.01 -1.72 6.92
N ILE A 52 8.64 -0.78 6.25
CA ILE A 52 9.69 -1.02 5.28
C ILE A 52 10.92 -0.25 5.74
N SER A 53 11.84 -0.98 6.36
CA SER A 53 13.19 -0.54 6.65
C SER A 53 14.05 -0.51 5.38
N VAL A 54 15.23 0.12 5.46
CA VAL A 54 16.22 0.15 4.35
C VAL A 54 16.63 -1.28 3.92
N SER A 55 16.77 -2.19 4.87
CA SER A 55 17.10 -3.59 4.60
C SER A 55 15.97 -4.33 3.88
N GLU A 56 14.72 -4.10 4.28
CA GLU A 56 13.56 -4.69 3.61
C GLU A 56 13.40 -4.14 2.20
N PHE A 57 13.58 -2.83 2.01
CA PHE A 57 13.55 -2.21 0.70
C PHE A 57 14.59 -2.80 -0.25
N THR A 58 15.78 -3.17 0.23
CA THR A 58 16.81 -3.80 -0.61
C THR A 58 16.30 -5.10 -1.25
N ASN A 59 15.55 -5.91 -0.48
CA ASN A 59 14.91 -7.12 -0.99
C ASN A 59 13.77 -6.80 -1.97
N ILE A 60 12.89 -5.86 -1.62
CA ILE A 60 11.78 -5.40 -2.48
C ILE A 60 12.33 -4.91 -3.83
N LYS A 61 13.37 -4.07 -3.79
CA LYS A 61 14.06 -3.52 -4.95
C LYS A 61 14.57 -4.63 -5.87
N GLN A 62 15.23 -5.64 -5.32
CA GLN A 62 15.76 -6.75 -6.12
C GLN A 62 14.64 -7.62 -6.70
N GLN A 63 13.63 -7.98 -5.89
CA GLN A 63 12.55 -8.87 -6.30
C GLN A 63 11.64 -8.25 -7.37
N GLN A 64 11.43 -6.94 -7.31
CA GLN A 64 10.54 -6.21 -8.22
C GLN A 64 11.28 -5.40 -9.28
N GLY A 65 12.61 -5.45 -9.29
CA GLY A 65 13.44 -4.74 -10.27
C GLY A 65 13.33 -3.22 -10.18
N LEU A 66 13.14 -2.66 -8.98
CA LEU A 66 13.04 -1.21 -8.81
C LEU A 66 14.39 -0.54 -9.10
N LEU A 67 14.36 0.60 -9.80
CA LEU A 67 15.58 1.30 -10.25
C LEU A 67 16.01 2.45 -9.33
N ILE A 68 15.23 2.71 -8.28
CA ILE A 68 15.39 3.86 -7.38
C ILE A 68 16.06 3.47 -6.06
N ASN A 69 16.50 4.45 -5.29
CA ASN A 69 17.01 4.23 -3.94
C ASN A 69 15.90 4.42 -2.89
N PHE A 70 16.18 4.04 -1.64
CA PHE A 70 15.19 4.11 -0.57
C PHE A 70 14.71 5.56 -0.31
N ASP A 71 15.61 6.53 -0.43
CA ASP A 71 15.29 7.96 -0.24
C ASP A 71 14.27 8.49 -1.27
N GLU A 72 14.16 7.84 -2.43
CA GLU A 72 13.20 8.20 -3.49
C GLU A 72 11.93 7.34 -3.44
N PHE A 73 11.96 6.22 -2.71
CA PHE A 73 10.92 5.21 -2.76
C PHE A 73 9.57 5.77 -2.30
N GLU A 74 9.54 6.46 -1.16
CA GLU A 74 8.34 7.11 -0.63
C GLU A 74 7.66 8.00 -1.69
N GLN A 75 8.41 8.95 -2.26
CA GLN A 75 7.85 9.88 -3.24
C GLN A 75 7.33 9.14 -4.47
N LYS A 76 8.00 8.07 -4.91
CA LYS A 76 7.51 7.24 -6.02
C LYS A 76 6.23 6.49 -5.71
N VAL A 77 6.04 6.01 -4.47
CA VAL A 77 4.75 5.44 -4.04
C VAL A 77 3.66 6.51 -4.09
N VAL A 78 3.92 7.72 -3.59
CA VAL A 78 2.96 8.84 -3.63
C VAL A 78 2.60 9.24 -5.06
N ASP A 79 3.59 9.34 -5.96
CA ASP A 79 3.37 9.64 -7.38
C ASP A 79 2.44 8.59 -8.03
N LEU A 80 2.68 7.30 -7.76
CA LEU A 80 1.85 6.19 -8.24
C LEU A 80 0.41 6.28 -7.70
N LEU A 81 0.23 6.56 -6.41
CA LEU A 81 -1.09 6.74 -5.80
C LEU A 81 -1.83 7.94 -6.39
N HIS A 82 -1.12 9.03 -6.70
CA HIS A 82 -1.72 10.17 -7.36
C HIS A 82 -2.24 9.80 -8.76
N MET A 83 -1.48 9.01 -9.53
CA MET A 83 -1.94 8.52 -10.84
C MET A 83 -3.19 7.64 -10.71
N CYS A 84 -3.28 6.76 -9.70
CA CYS A 84 -4.50 6.00 -9.44
C CYS A 84 -5.68 6.94 -9.18
N SER A 85 -5.54 7.89 -8.25
CA SER A 85 -6.62 8.82 -7.86
C SER A 85 -7.17 9.64 -9.03
N GLN A 86 -6.32 10.07 -9.98
CA GLN A 86 -6.78 10.81 -11.16
C GLN A 86 -7.63 9.97 -12.11
N GLU A 87 -7.45 8.65 -12.13
CA GLU A 87 -8.11 7.76 -13.07
C GLU A 87 -9.36 7.07 -12.47
N GLU A 88 -9.58 7.11 -11.15
CA GLU A 88 -10.72 6.48 -10.46
C GLU A 88 -12.09 6.90 -10.98
N SER A 89 -12.24 8.14 -11.46
CA SER A 89 -13.49 8.65 -12.02
C SER A 89 -13.62 8.45 -13.54
N THR A 90 -12.67 7.75 -14.17
CA THR A 90 -12.62 7.60 -15.63
C THR A 90 -13.15 6.23 -16.06
N GLU A 91 -13.89 6.19 -17.18
CA GLU A 91 -14.45 4.94 -17.72
C GLU A 91 -13.38 3.96 -18.22
N ASN A 92 -12.17 4.45 -18.52
CA ASN A 92 -11.04 3.66 -19.02
C ASN A 92 -9.80 3.84 -18.13
N SER A 93 -9.98 3.65 -16.82
CA SER A 93 -8.88 3.71 -15.84
C SER A 93 -7.80 2.70 -16.22
N ARG A 94 -6.59 3.18 -16.48
CA ARG A 94 -5.40 2.37 -16.72
C ARG A 94 -4.73 2.07 -15.39
N TYR A 95 -4.51 3.06 -14.54
CA TYR A 95 -3.93 2.88 -13.23
C TYR A 95 -5.00 2.49 -12.21
N GLY A 96 -4.65 1.61 -11.28
CA GLY A 96 -5.57 1.20 -10.23
C GLY A 96 -4.88 0.46 -9.09
N LEU A 97 -5.60 0.35 -7.98
CA LEU A 97 -5.16 -0.35 -6.78
C LEU A 97 -5.88 -1.69 -6.66
N GLN A 98 -5.13 -2.74 -6.34
CA GLN A 98 -5.67 -4.06 -6.06
C GLN A 98 -5.19 -4.52 -4.70
N PHE A 99 -6.10 -5.11 -3.92
CA PHE A 99 -5.76 -5.75 -2.67
C PHE A 99 -6.41 -7.14 -2.60
N SER A 100 -5.61 -8.14 -2.27
CA SER A 100 -6.09 -9.51 -2.04
C SER A 100 -5.60 -10.03 -0.70
N ARG A 101 -6.48 -10.70 0.05
CA ARG A 101 -6.05 -11.43 1.24
C ARG A 101 -5.37 -12.73 0.83
N ASN A 102 -4.26 -13.04 1.48
CA ASN A 102 -3.64 -14.35 1.34
C ASN A 102 -4.56 -15.40 2.00
N THR A 103 -4.86 -16.47 1.26
CA THR A 103 -5.71 -17.56 1.76
C THR A 103 -4.93 -18.61 2.55
N GLU A 104 -3.61 -18.63 2.42
CA GLU A 104 -2.72 -19.61 3.05
C GLU A 104 -2.10 -19.09 4.35
N GLU A 105 -1.91 -17.77 4.46
CA GLU A 105 -1.36 -17.09 5.63
C GLU A 105 -2.40 -16.12 6.19
N ASP A 106 -2.96 -16.46 7.35
CA ASP A 106 -3.97 -15.63 8.01
C ASP A 106 -3.38 -14.26 8.39
N GLY A 107 -4.19 -13.22 8.21
CA GLY A 107 -3.75 -11.84 8.45
C GLY A 107 -2.76 -11.27 7.43
N CYS A 108 -2.37 -11.98 6.37
CA CYS A 108 -1.51 -11.43 5.30
C CYS A 108 -2.34 -10.99 4.09
N GLY A 109 -1.94 -9.91 3.42
CA GLY A 109 -2.59 -9.42 2.20
C GLY A 109 -1.61 -8.71 1.28
N LEU A 110 -1.89 -8.76 -0.03
CA LEU A 110 -1.04 -8.20 -1.06
C LEU A 110 -1.69 -6.93 -1.63
N LEU A 111 -1.07 -5.78 -1.40
CA LEU A 111 -1.43 -4.51 -2.04
C LEU A 111 -0.61 -4.35 -3.33
N GLN A 112 -1.27 -4.02 -4.44
CA GLN A 112 -0.62 -3.83 -5.72
C GLN A 112 -1.09 -2.54 -6.38
N ILE A 113 -0.14 -1.84 -6.99
CA ILE A 113 -0.40 -0.74 -7.92
C ILE A 113 -0.22 -1.30 -9.32
N VAL A 114 -1.29 -1.28 -10.12
CA VAL A 114 -1.32 -1.87 -11.44
C VAL A 114 -1.63 -0.84 -12.53
N GLU A 115 -1.16 -1.12 -13.73
CA GLU A 115 -1.53 -0.41 -14.96
C GLU A 115 -2.11 -1.41 -15.97
N ALA A 116 -3.33 -1.19 -16.42
CA ALA A 116 -3.96 -1.90 -17.53
C ALA A 116 -3.40 -1.38 -18.85
N THR A 117 -2.74 -2.27 -19.60
CA THR A 117 -2.39 -2.04 -21.00
C THR A 117 -3.40 -2.72 -21.91
N ASN A 118 -3.27 -2.54 -23.23
CA ASN A 118 -4.10 -3.25 -24.20
C ASN A 118 -3.91 -4.78 -24.22
N PHE A 119 -2.89 -5.31 -23.53
CA PHE A 119 -2.57 -6.73 -23.52
C PHE A 119 -2.69 -7.37 -22.12
N LYS A 120 -2.13 -6.73 -21.11
CA LYS A 120 -2.05 -7.27 -19.74
C LYS A 120 -1.98 -6.17 -18.69
N TYR A 121 -2.10 -6.56 -17.42
CA TYR A 121 -1.72 -5.71 -16.30
C TYR A 121 -0.21 -5.70 -16.11
N LEU A 122 0.34 -4.51 -15.90
CA LEU A 122 1.69 -4.28 -15.41
C LEU A 122 1.60 -3.98 -13.92
N HIS A 123 2.45 -4.63 -13.13
CA HIS A 123 2.56 -4.36 -11.70
C HIS A 123 3.70 -3.36 -11.48
N HIS A 124 3.35 -2.14 -11.07
CA HIS A 124 4.33 -1.09 -10.74
C HIS A 124 4.95 -1.32 -9.37
N LEU A 125 4.13 -1.81 -8.42
CA LEU A 125 4.56 -2.11 -7.07
C LEU A 125 3.65 -3.18 -6.47
N SER A 126 4.22 -4.09 -5.69
CA SER A 126 3.50 -5.11 -4.92
C SER A 126 4.05 -5.17 -3.49
N LEU A 127 3.21 -5.06 -2.48
CA LEU A 127 3.63 -5.03 -1.07
C LEU A 127 2.79 -5.98 -0.25
N ASN A 128 3.44 -6.80 0.57
CA ASN A 128 2.75 -7.57 1.61
C ASN A 128 2.43 -6.65 2.78
N LEU A 129 1.17 -6.63 3.18
CA LEU A 129 0.66 -5.97 4.36
C LEU A 129 0.11 -7.02 5.32
N TYR A 130 0.20 -6.71 6.60
CA TYR A 130 -0.23 -7.58 7.67
C TYR A 130 -1.32 -6.91 8.49
N ALA A 131 -2.36 -7.67 8.80
CA ALA A 131 -3.45 -7.26 9.65
C ALA A 131 -2.91 -6.88 11.03
N ALA A 132 -3.40 -5.77 11.57
CA ALA A 132 -3.12 -5.40 12.94
C ALA A 132 -3.74 -6.42 13.89
N ASN A 133 -2.99 -6.79 14.93
CA ASN A 133 -3.51 -7.55 16.06
C ASN A 133 -4.30 -6.64 17.01
N ASP A 134 -5.11 -7.23 17.90
CA ASP A 134 -5.98 -6.52 18.85
C ASP A 134 -5.28 -5.40 19.64
N GLU A 135 -4.00 -5.58 19.97
CA GLU A 135 -3.19 -4.57 20.68
C GLU A 135 -2.95 -3.32 19.82
N LYS A 136 -2.62 -3.49 18.54
CA LYS A 136 -2.45 -2.38 17.59
C LYS A 136 -3.76 -1.72 17.24
N LEU A 137 -4.85 -2.48 17.13
CA LEU A 137 -6.19 -1.92 16.91
C LEU A 137 -6.61 -1.01 18.06
N LYS A 138 -6.38 -1.43 19.31
CA LYS A 138 -6.67 -0.61 20.51
C LYS A 138 -5.83 0.66 20.58
N LEU A 139 -4.56 0.61 20.18
CA LEU A 139 -3.69 1.80 20.14
C LEU A 139 -4.09 2.78 19.02
N TYR A 140 -4.69 2.28 17.94
CA TYR A 140 -5.09 3.11 16.81
C TYR A 140 -6.45 3.78 17.01
N PHE A 141 -7.41 3.08 17.63
CA PHE A 141 -8.79 3.55 17.81
C PHE A 141 -9.17 3.94 19.25
N GLY A 142 -8.29 3.71 20.24
CA GLY A 142 -8.50 4.06 21.65
C GLY A 142 -7.73 5.31 22.07
#